data_AF-A0A3D4ELE2-F1
#
_entry.id   AF-A0A3D4ELE2-F1
#
_cell.length_a   1.000
_cell.length_b   1.000
_cell.length_c   1.000
_cell.angle_alpha   90.00
_cell.angle_beta   90.00
_cell.angle_gamma   90.00
#
_symmetry.space_group_name_H-M   'P 1'
#
loop_
_entity.id
_entity.type
_entity.pdbx_description
1 polymer ?
#
loop_
_entity_poly.entity_id
_entity_poly.type
_entity_poly.pdbx_seq_one_letter_code
_entity_poly.pdbx_strand_id
1 'polypeptide(L)'
;MNILDKIIADKYKEVALRKQLIPVKQLEQSVLFERKSPSLARALGTSASGIIAEHKRRSPSKATINHNLNVQDVARGYEQAGVCGMSVLTDGKYFGGSLDDLLLARAAAQLPLLRKEFVIDTYQILEAKAYGADVILLIAAVLTREEIKTLSEFAKSLGLDVLLEVHNLEELEKSVMPSLDMLGVNNRNLKTFEVSLETSKSLSAEIPDDFVKVSESGISSIEAIIALQPYGYKGFLIGENFMKTDDPGASATEFIKQLTQ
;
A
#
# COMPACT_ATOMS: atom_id res chain seq x y z
N MET A 1 -7.99 1.17 24.41
CA MET A 1 -8.24 1.45 22.98
C MET A 1 -6.95 2.01 22.40
N ASN A 2 -6.29 1.24 21.55
CA ASN A 2 -5.05 1.67 20.90
C ASN A 2 -5.39 2.64 19.73
N ILE A 3 -4.37 3.19 19.06
CA ILE A 3 -4.58 4.11 17.93
C ILE A 3 -5.31 3.46 16.76
N LEU A 4 -5.04 2.18 16.50
CA LEU A 4 -5.64 1.43 15.40
C LEU A 4 -7.14 1.24 15.62
N ASP A 5 -7.56 0.86 16.84
CA ASP A 5 -8.97 0.75 17.22
C ASP A 5 -9.72 2.06 16.95
N LYS A 6 -9.08 3.20 17.26
CA LYS A 6 -9.64 4.54 17.04
C LYS A 6 -9.77 4.86 15.54
N ILE A 7 -8.75 4.52 14.74
CA ILE A 7 -8.76 4.70 13.29
C ILE A 7 -9.93 3.90 12.68
N ILE A 8 -10.08 2.63 13.06
CA ILE A 8 -11.14 1.76 12.53
C ILE A 8 -12.52 2.26 12.95
N ALA A 9 -12.71 2.65 14.22
CA ALA A 9 -13.98 3.20 14.69
C ALA A 9 -14.40 4.47 13.94
N ASP A 10 -13.44 5.34 13.60
CA ASP A 10 -13.70 6.50 12.75
C ASP A 10 -13.98 6.10 11.30
N LYS A 11 -13.28 5.09 10.77
CA LYS A 11 -13.45 4.62 9.40
C LYS A 11 -14.85 4.07 9.14
N TYR A 12 -15.44 3.33 10.09
CA TYR A 12 -16.84 2.89 10.00
C TYR A 12 -17.82 4.06 9.82
N LYS A 13 -17.61 5.15 10.58
CA LYS A 13 -18.45 6.35 10.48
C LYS A 13 -18.24 7.04 9.13
N GLU A 14 -16.99 7.16 8.70
CA GLU A 14 -16.64 7.77 7.41
C GLU A 14 -17.28 7.01 6.25
N VAL A 15 -17.12 5.69 6.20
CA VAL A 15 -17.68 4.84 5.13
C VAL A 15 -19.21 4.92 5.12
N ALA A 16 -19.86 4.87 6.28
CA ALA A 16 -21.31 5.01 6.38
C ALA A 16 -21.81 6.34 5.82
N LEU A 17 -21.13 7.45 6.10
CA LEU A 17 -21.45 8.77 5.54
C LEU A 17 -21.21 8.81 4.03
N ARG A 18 -20.09 8.26 3.53
CA ARG A 18 -19.81 8.25 2.09
C ARG A 18 -20.84 7.45 1.30
N LYS A 19 -21.28 6.29 1.81
CA LYS A 19 -22.34 5.47 1.20
C LYS A 19 -23.67 6.22 1.06
N GLN A 20 -23.94 7.21 1.91
CA GLN A 20 -25.13 8.07 1.81
C GLN A 20 -24.95 9.18 0.77
N LEU A 21 -23.72 9.65 0.55
CA LEU A 21 -23.41 10.76 -0.34
C LEU A 21 -23.20 10.32 -1.79
N ILE A 22 -22.54 9.19 -2.01
CA ILE A 22 -22.16 8.71 -3.34
C ILE A 22 -22.70 7.27 -3.50
N PRO A 23 -23.73 7.07 -4.34
CA PRO A 23 -24.28 5.74 -4.61
C PRO A 23 -23.28 4.85 -5.36
N VAL A 24 -23.34 3.54 -5.11
CA VAL A 24 -22.53 2.52 -5.82
C VAL A 24 -22.61 2.68 -7.34
N LYS A 25 -23.82 2.88 -7.87
CA LYS A 25 -24.04 3.06 -9.32
C LYS A 25 -23.25 4.23 -9.90
N GLN A 26 -23.03 5.29 -9.12
CA GLN A 26 -22.22 6.43 -9.57
C GLN A 26 -20.73 6.07 -9.65
N LEU A 27 -20.23 5.24 -8.72
CA LEU A 27 -18.85 4.74 -8.75
C LEU A 27 -18.62 3.83 -9.96
N GLU A 28 -19.56 2.92 -10.22
CA GLU A 28 -19.51 1.99 -11.38
C GLU A 28 -19.55 2.73 -12.72
N GLN A 29 -20.13 3.93 -12.76
CA GLN A 29 -20.19 4.80 -13.95
C GLN A 29 -18.96 5.70 -14.11
N SER A 30 -17.97 5.63 -13.22
CA SER A 30 -16.78 6.46 -13.34
C SER A 30 -15.95 6.06 -14.57
N VAL A 31 -15.29 7.05 -15.19
CA VAL A 31 -14.49 6.85 -16.41
C VAL A 31 -13.37 5.82 -16.22
N LEU A 32 -12.87 5.67 -14.99
CA LEU A 32 -11.77 4.76 -14.67
C LEU A 32 -12.24 3.36 -14.27
N PHE A 33 -13.54 3.15 -14.04
CA PHE A 33 -14.03 1.90 -13.47
C PHE A 33 -13.74 0.68 -14.36
N GLU A 34 -13.87 0.83 -15.68
CA GLU A 34 -13.57 -0.23 -16.67
C GLU A 34 -12.09 -0.29 -17.06
N ARG A 35 -11.23 0.55 -16.47
CA ARG A 35 -9.80 0.53 -16.78
C ARG A 35 -9.19 -0.82 -16.37
N LYS A 36 -8.42 -1.41 -17.28
CA LYS A 36 -7.60 -2.58 -16.97
C LYS A 36 -6.48 -2.19 -16.01
N SER A 37 -6.46 -2.83 -14.86
CA SER A 37 -5.45 -2.57 -13.82
C SER A 37 -4.16 -3.36 -14.12
N PRO A 38 -2.98 -2.72 -14.26
CA PRO A 38 -1.71 -3.42 -14.27
C PRO A 38 -1.44 -4.10 -12.93
N SER A 39 -0.88 -5.30 -12.95
CA SER A 39 -0.56 -6.05 -11.73
C SER A 39 0.75 -5.57 -11.10
N LEU A 40 0.68 -5.16 -9.84
CA LEU A 40 1.85 -4.83 -9.04
C LEU A 40 2.63 -6.08 -8.66
N ALA A 41 1.95 -7.18 -8.34
CA ALA A 41 2.61 -8.45 -8.02
C ALA A 41 3.52 -8.91 -9.17
N ARG A 42 3.02 -8.80 -10.41
CA ARG A 42 3.82 -9.08 -11.62
C ARG A 42 5.00 -8.11 -11.77
N ALA A 43 4.78 -6.80 -11.58
CA ALA A 43 5.83 -5.80 -11.69
C ALA A 43 6.98 -6.05 -10.70
N LEU A 44 6.65 -6.38 -9.45
CA LEU A 44 7.62 -6.78 -8.42
C LEU A 44 8.36 -8.06 -8.78
N GLY A 45 7.65 -9.06 -9.31
CA GLY A 45 8.23 -10.35 -9.69
C GLY A 45 9.33 -10.27 -10.76
N THR A 46 9.31 -9.23 -11.59
CA THR A 46 10.29 -9.00 -12.67
C THR A 46 11.26 -7.86 -12.41
N SER A 47 11.11 -7.14 -11.29
CA SER A 47 11.94 -5.97 -10.99
C SER A 47 13.27 -6.35 -10.36
N ALA A 48 14.32 -5.59 -10.69
CA ALA A 48 15.61 -5.68 -10.01
C ALA A 48 15.60 -4.94 -8.65
N SER A 49 14.78 -3.89 -8.50
CA SER A 49 14.76 -3.05 -7.29
C SER A 49 13.65 -3.42 -6.32
N GLY A 50 12.48 -3.83 -6.82
CA GLY A 50 11.32 -4.18 -6.00
C GLY A 50 10.67 -3.00 -5.26
N ILE A 51 10.97 -1.75 -5.63
CA ILE A 51 10.53 -0.59 -4.85
C ILE A 51 9.07 -0.23 -5.12
N ILE A 52 8.28 -0.11 -4.06
CA ILE A 52 6.98 0.56 -4.04
C ILE A 52 7.17 1.89 -3.32
N ALA A 53 7.12 3.00 -4.06
CA ALA A 53 7.33 4.32 -3.46
C ALA A 53 6.02 4.89 -2.90
N GLU A 54 6.04 5.37 -1.67
CA GLU A 54 4.83 5.85 -1.00
C GLU A 54 4.77 7.38 -0.95
N HIS A 55 3.65 7.95 -1.39
CA HIS A 55 3.29 9.33 -1.17
C HIS A 55 2.48 9.47 0.12
N LYS A 56 3.10 10.10 1.13
CA LYS A 56 2.55 10.28 2.47
C LYS A 56 2.91 11.65 3.04
N ARG A 57 1.90 12.42 3.42
CA ARG A 57 2.08 13.78 3.97
C ARG A 57 2.36 13.79 5.47
N ARG A 58 1.70 12.91 6.23
CA ARG A 58 1.88 12.76 7.68
C ARG A 58 1.56 11.34 8.13
N SER A 59 1.84 11.04 9.39
CA SER A 59 1.43 9.80 10.04
C SER A 59 1.19 10.04 11.53
N PRO A 60 0.46 9.16 12.24
CA PRO A 60 0.35 9.24 13.70
C PRO A 60 1.69 9.29 14.43
N SER A 61 2.73 8.65 13.87
CA SER A 61 4.10 8.66 14.42
C SER A 61 4.92 9.90 14.06
N LYS A 62 4.56 10.65 13.00
CA LYS A 62 5.29 11.82 12.50
C LYS A 62 4.32 12.86 11.96
N ALA A 63 4.17 13.95 12.72
CA ALA A 63 3.12 14.96 12.53
C ALA A 63 3.11 15.62 11.15
N THR A 64 4.28 15.82 10.54
CA THR A 64 4.45 16.32 9.16
C THR A 64 5.68 15.66 8.55
N ILE A 65 5.51 15.08 7.35
CA ILE A 65 6.60 14.57 6.52
C ILE A 65 6.84 15.57 5.40
N ASN A 66 5.81 15.85 4.58
CA ASN A 66 5.87 16.84 3.52
C ASN A 66 4.46 17.25 3.06
N HIS A 67 4.11 18.54 3.18
CA HIS A 67 2.82 19.07 2.72
C HIS A 67 2.93 19.91 1.43
N ASN A 68 4.15 20.23 1.01
CA ASN A 68 4.38 21.22 -0.04
C ASN A 68 4.48 20.60 -1.43
N LEU A 69 4.72 19.28 -1.51
CA LEU A 69 4.86 18.59 -2.78
C LEU A 69 3.51 18.25 -3.42
N ASN A 70 3.40 18.55 -4.70
CA ASN A 70 2.29 18.15 -5.55
C ASN A 70 2.37 16.64 -5.84
N VAL A 71 1.29 15.93 -5.57
CA VAL A 71 1.17 14.48 -5.84
C VAL A 71 1.43 14.12 -7.30
N GLN A 72 1.08 14.99 -8.25
CA GLN A 72 1.29 14.76 -9.69
C GLN A 72 2.79 14.75 -10.03
N ASP A 73 3.55 15.68 -9.47
CA ASP A 73 4.99 15.79 -9.71
C ASP A 73 5.73 14.63 -9.03
N VAL A 74 5.30 14.25 -7.83
CA VAL A 74 5.82 13.05 -7.15
C VAL A 74 5.51 11.78 -7.95
N ALA A 75 4.29 11.62 -8.46
CA ALA A 75 3.90 10.46 -9.25
C ALA A 75 4.74 10.33 -10.55
N ARG A 76 4.93 11.44 -11.28
CA ARG A 76 5.81 11.46 -12.47
C ARG A 76 7.25 11.15 -12.11
N GLY A 77 7.76 11.74 -11.03
CA GLY A 77 9.12 11.52 -10.57
C GLY A 77 9.37 10.06 -10.20
N TYR A 78 8.44 9.42 -9.49
CA TYR A 78 8.52 8.00 -9.18
C TYR A 78 8.41 7.11 -10.43
N GLU A 79 7.56 7.46 -11.41
CA GLU A 79 7.51 6.74 -12.68
C GLU A 79 8.85 6.80 -13.43
N GLN A 80 9.43 8.00 -13.53
CA GLN A 80 10.72 8.22 -14.18
C GLN A 80 11.87 7.53 -13.45
N ALA A 81 11.80 7.43 -12.12
CA ALA A 81 12.76 6.70 -11.31
C ALA A 81 12.72 5.18 -11.55
N GLY A 82 11.65 4.64 -12.13
CA GLY A 82 11.50 3.20 -12.40
C GLY A 82 11.07 2.40 -11.17
N VAL A 83 10.28 2.98 -10.26
CA VAL A 83 9.65 2.22 -9.18
C VAL A 83 8.61 1.24 -9.74
N CYS A 84 8.34 0.14 -9.03
CA CYS A 84 7.40 -0.90 -9.48
C CYS A 84 5.93 -0.49 -9.32
N GLY A 85 5.66 0.40 -8.36
CA GLY A 85 4.34 0.90 -8.05
C GLY A 85 4.42 2.05 -7.07
N MET A 86 3.29 2.73 -6.88
CA MET A 86 3.17 3.84 -5.95
C MET A 86 2.05 3.59 -4.96
N SER A 87 2.37 3.70 -3.68
CA SER A 87 1.40 3.69 -2.58
C SER A 87 0.90 5.12 -2.35
N VAL A 88 -0.41 5.32 -2.39
CA VAL A 88 -1.04 6.63 -2.13
C VAL A 88 -1.92 6.52 -0.91
N LEU A 89 -1.59 7.27 0.14
CA LEU A 89 -2.44 7.36 1.33
C LEU A 89 -3.73 8.11 0.98
N THR A 90 -4.88 7.52 1.30
CA THR A 90 -6.19 8.15 1.06
C THR A 90 -6.96 8.48 2.35
N ASP A 91 -6.38 8.16 3.52
CA ASP A 91 -6.94 8.52 4.82
C ASP A 91 -6.65 9.98 5.17
N GLY A 92 -7.69 10.81 5.23
CA GLY A 92 -7.56 12.24 5.52
C GLY A 92 -7.23 12.55 6.98
N LYS A 93 -7.93 11.91 7.91
CA LYS A 93 -7.88 12.27 9.34
C LYS A 93 -6.52 12.01 9.98
N TYR A 94 -5.88 10.88 9.65
CA TYR A 94 -4.66 10.42 10.29
C TYR A 94 -3.42 10.59 9.40
N PHE A 95 -3.59 10.52 8.07
CA PHE A 95 -2.46 10.56 7.12
C PHE A 95 -2.46 11.79 6.19
N GLY A 96 -3.53 12.59 6.21
CA GLY A 96 -3.64 13.78 5.36
C GLY A 96 -3.72 13.46 3.87
N GLY A 97 -4.17 12.25 3.54
CA GLY A 97 -4.43 11.79 2.20
C GLY A 97 -5.87 12.06 1.76
N SER A 98 -6.18 11.75 0.51
CA SER A 98 -7.51 11.87 -0.05
C SER A 98 -7.68 10.94 -1.25
N LEU A 99 -8.93 10.65 -1.64
CA LEU A 99 -9.19 9.97 -2.91
C LEU A 99 -8.77 10.83 -4.12
N ASP A 100 -8.81 12.15 -4.00
CA ASP A 100 -8.35 13.06 -5.06
C ASP A 100 -6.85 12.92 -5.31
N ASP A 101 -6.05 12.63 -4.28
CA ASP A 101 -4.62 12.33 -4.46
C ASP A 101 -4.39 11.10 -5.34
N LEU A 102 -5.20 10.06 -5.14
CA LEU A 102 -5.14 8.84 -5.96
C LEU A 102 -5.51 9.14 -7.41
N LEU A 103 -6.57 9.93 -7.63
CA LEU A 103 -7.01 10.35 -8.97
C LEU A 103 -5.94 11.20 -9.67
N LEU A 104 -5.34 12.15 -8.96
CA LEU A 104 -4.27 13.01 -9.48
C LEU A 104 -3.00 12.21 -9.79
N ALA A 105 -2.62 11.26 -8.93
CA ALA A 105 -1.52 10.34 -9.21
C ALA A 105 -1.79 9.49 -10.45
N ARG A 106 -3.03 9.00 -10.61
CA ARG A 106 -3.42 8.22 -11.80
C ARG A 106 -3.43 9.03 -13.08
N ALA A 107 -3.80 10.30 -13.01
CA ALA A 107 -3.72 11.20 -14.15
C ALA A 107 -2.27 11.52 -14.55
N ALA A 108 -1.32 11.37 -13.62
CA ALA A 108 0.07 11.77 -13.80
C ALA A 108 1.03 10.61 -14.13
N ALA A 109 0.67 9.36 -13.81
CA ALA A 109 1.51 8.17 -14.03
C ALA A 109 0.69 6.95 -14.47
N GLN A 110 1.33 5.99 -15.15
CA GLN A 110 0.76 4.73 -15.62
C GLN A 110 1.15 3.50 -14.79
N LEU A 111 2.20 3.61 -13.96
CA LEU A 111 2.60 2.56 -12.99
C LEU A 111 1.45 2.11 -12.07
N PRO A 112 1.46 0.88 -11.52
CA PRO A 112 0.44 0.39 -10.59
C PRO A 112 0.26 1.26 -9.34
N LEU A 113 -0.97 1.66 -9.01
CA LEU A 113 -1.27 2.40 -7.77
C LEU A 113 -1.91 1.52 -6.70
N LEU A 114 -1.31 1.55 -5.51
CA LEU A 114 -1.89 1.01 -4.29
C LEU A 114 -2.68 2.11 -3.56
N ARG A 115 -3.97 1.88 -3.36
CA ARG A 115 -4.76 2.66 -2.38
C ARG A 115 -4.39 2.19 -0.98
N LYS A 116 -3.56 2.97 -0.28
CA LYS A 116 -3.16 2.70 1.10
C LYS A 116 -4.17 3.32 2.06
N GLU A 117 -5.07 2.47 2.55
CA GLU A 117 -6.19 2.82 3.42
C GLU A 117 -6.55 1.62 4.32
N PHE A 118 -7.25 1.89 5.42
CA PHE A 118 -7.92 0.89 6.24
C PHE A 118 -9.23 0.45 5.55
N VAL A 119 -9.16 -0.58 4.71
CA VAL A 119 -10.33 -1.14 4.01
C VAL A 119 -11.09 -2.08 4.94
N ILE A 120 -12.37 -1.78 5.17
CA ILE A 120 -13.29 -2.54 6.04
C ILE A 120 -14.65 -2.85 5.38
N ASP A 121 -14.92 -2.30 4.19
CA ASP A 121 -16.18 -2.46 3.47
C ASP A 121 -15.92 -2.52 1.95
N THR A 122 -16.70 -3.34 1.23
CA THR A 122 -16.59 -3.49 -0.24
C THR A 122 -16.84 -2.18 -0.99
N TYR A 123 -17.58 -1.24 -0.39
CA TYR A 123 -17.74 0.11 -0.92
C TYR A 123 -16.40 0.82 -1.12
N GLN A 124 -15.42 0.64 -0.22
CA GLN A 124 -14.10 1.23 -0.41
C GLN A 124 -13.33 0.57 -1.57
N ILE A 125 -13.62 -0.68 -1.91
CA ILE A 125 -12.99 -1.35 -3.06
C ILE A 125 -13.58 -0.80 -4.36
N LEU A 126 -14.89 -0.53 -4.40
CA LEU A 126 -15.53 0.17 -5.51
C LEU A 126 -14.98 1.58 -5.69
N GLU A 127 -14.81 2.34 -4.61
CA GLU A 127 -14.12 3.63 -4.64
C GLU A 127 -12.68 3.49 -5.17
N ALA A 128 -11.92 2.48 -4.72
CA ALA A 128 -10.56 2.28 -5.18
C ALA A 128 -10.52 2.09 -6.70
N LYS A 129 -11.40 1.23 -7.24
CA LYS A 129 -11.52 1.01 -8.68
C LYS A 129 -11.95 2.29 -9.42
N ALA A 130 -12.97 2.96 -8.91
CA ALA A 130 -13.53 4.16 -9.53
C ALA A 130 -12.55 5.35 -9.60
N TYR A 131 -11.57 5.39 -8.69
CA TYR A 131 -10.52 6.41 -8.62
C TYR A 131 -9.18 5.95 -9.21
N GLY A 132 -9.15 4.77 -9.84
CA GLY A 132 -8.01 4.30 -10.62
C GLY A 132 -6.90 3.60 -9.83
N ALA A 133 -7.21 3.06 -8.65
CA ALA A 133 -6.34 2.11 -7.98
C ALA A 133 -6.20 0.82 -8.81
N ASP A 134 -5.05 0.19 -8.65
CA ASP A 134 -4.73 -1.12 -9.21
C ASP A 134 -4.58 -2.17 -8.12
N VAL A 135 -4.28 -1.72 -6.90
CA VAL A 135 -4.07 -2.55 -5.72
C VAL A 135 -4.82 -1.98 -4.53
N ILE A 136 -5.37 -2.84 -3.69
CA ILE A 136 -5.91 -2.48 -2.37
C ILE A 136 -5.11 -3.11 -1.25
N LEU A 137 -5.11 -2.44 -0.10
CA LEU A 137 -4.54 -2.95 1.15
C LEU A 137 -5.63 -3.60 2.01
N LEU A 138 -5.40 -4.83 2.45
CA LEU A 138 -6.12 -5.43 3.57
C LEU A 138 -5.16 -5.57 4.75
N ILE A 139 -5.66 -5.41 5.98
CA ILE A 139 -4.83 -5.46 7.19
C ILE A 139 -5.36 -6.55 8.11
N ALA A 140 -4.56 -7.62 8.30
CA ALA A 140 -4.97 -8.78 9.08
C ALA A 140 -5.20 -8.43 10.57
N ALA A 141 -4.54 -7.41 11.10
CA ALA A 141 -4.73 -6.96 12.49
C ALA A 141 -6.14 -6.44 12.80
N VAL A 142 -6.90 -6.00 11.78
CA VAL A 142 -8.24 -5.39 11.98
C VAL A 142 -9.38 -6.14 11.26
N LEU A 143 -9.04 -7.17 10.49
CA LEU A 143 -10.00 -7.98 9.75
C LEU A 143 -9.98 -9.42 10.25
N THR A 144 -11.16 -10.02 10.30
CA THR A 144 -11.36 -11.45 10.47
C THR A 144 -11.03 -12.18 9.16
N ARG A 145 -10.81 -13.50 9.25
CA ARG A 145 -10.57 -14.34 8.06
C ARG A 145 -11.70 -14.25 7.04
N GLU A 146 -12.95 -14.22 7.50
CA GLU A 146 -14.13 -14.14 6.63
C GLU A 146 -14.23 -12.78 5.92
N GLU A 147 -13.91 -11.69 6.61
CA GLU A 147 -13.83 -10.36 6.00
C GLU A 147 -12.71 -10.29 4.97
N ILE A 148 -11.51 -10.82 5.27
CA ILE A 148 -10.40 -10.86 4.31
C ILE A 148 -10.80 -11.65 3.06
N LYS A 149 -11.47 -12.79 3.24
CA LYS A 149 -11.99 -13.59 2.11
C LYS A 149 -12.97 -12.80 1.26
N THR A 150 -13.99 -12.22 1.89
CA THR A 150 -15.02 -11.45 1.19
C THR A 150 -14.43 -10.27 0.43
N LEU A 151 -13.57 -9.49 1.09
CA LEU A 151 -12.96 -8.29 0.50
C LEU A 151 -11.96 -8.63 -0.61
N SER A 152 -11.11 -9.64 -0.41
CA SER A 152 -10.13 -10.05 -1.43
C SER A 152 -10.80 -10.65 -2.66
N GLU A 153 -11.76 -11.57 -2.51
CA GLU A 153 -12.52 -12.15 -3.63
C GLU A 153 -13.28 -11.06 -4.40
N PHE A 154 -13.85 -10.09 -3.70
CA PHE A 154 -14.50 -8.95 -4.33
C PHE A 154 -13.50 -8.07 -5.09
N ALA A 155 -12.33 -7.78 -4.52
CA ALA A 155 -11.27 -7.05 -5.22
C ALA A 155 -10.81 -7.77 -6.50
N LYS A 156 -10.64 -9.11 -6.45
CA LYS A 156 -10.32 -9.92 -7.63
C LYS A 156 -11.41 -9.85 -8.70
N SER A 157 -12.69 -9.81 -8.30
CA SER A 157 -13.82 -9.65 -9.24
C SER A 157 -13.77 -8.34 -10.04
N LEU A 158 -13.11 -7.31 -9.51
CA LEU A 158 -12.88 -6.01 -10.14
C LEU A 158 -11.51 -5.90 -10.84
N GLY A 159 -10.75 -7.00 -10.86
CA GLY A 159 -9.41 -7.07 -11.45
C GLY A 159 -8.35 -6.29 -10.68
N LEU A 160 -8.53 -6.08 -9.38
CA LEU A 160 -7.53 -5.45 -8.50
C LEU A 160 -6.58 -6.50 -7.93
N ASP A 161 -5.32 -6.11 -7.71
CA ASP A 161 -4.40 -6.89 -6.88
C ASP A 161 -4.69 -6.63 -5.40
N VAL A 162 -4.40 -7.62 -4.55
CA VAL A 162 -4.60 -7.55 -3.10
C VAL A 162 -3.25 -7.71 -2.39
N LEU A 163 -2.84 -6.66 -1.68
CA LEU A 163 -1.76 -6.70 -0.70
C LEU A 163 -2.37 -6.90 0.68
N LEU A 164 -2.04 -8.02 1.33
CA LEU A 164 -2.44 -8.27 2.72
C LEU A 164 -1.26 -7.96 3.66
N GLU A 165 -1.46 -7.01 4.57
CA GLU A 165 -0.50 -6.61 5.60
C GLU A 165 -0.69 -7.44 6.89
N VAL A 166 0.41 -8.00 7.38
CA VAL A 166 0.52 -8.78 8.63
C VAL A 166 1.66 -8.28 9.52
N HIS A 167 1.56 -8.52 10.82
CA HIS A 167 2.55 -8.08 11.83
C HIS A 167 3.14 -9.22 12.65
N ASN A 168 2.56 -10.42 12.60
CA ASN A 168 2.97 -11.58 13.38
C ASN A 168 2.44 -12.87 12.73
N LEU A 169 2.85 -14.01 13.30
CA LEU A 169 2.53 -15.33 12.77
C LEU A 169 1.04 -15.65 12.84
N GLU A 170 0.37 -15.29 13.95
CA GLU A 170 -1.07 -15.51 14.13
C GLU A 170 -1.88 -14.77 13.05
N GLU A 171 -1.49 -13.53 12.74
CA GLU A 171 -2.08 -12.75 11.66
C GLU A 171 -1.86 -13.39 10.28
N LEU A 172 -0.70 -13.99 10.03
CA LEU A 172 -0.40 -14.68 8.78
C LEU A 172 -1.22 -15.97 8.66
N GLU A 173 -1.13 -16.87 9.64
CA GLU A 173 -1.80 -18.18 9.62
C GLU A 173 -3.32 -18.07 9.43
N LYS A 174 -3.96 -17.06 10.04
CA LYS A 174 -5.41 -16.88 9.93
C LYS A 174 -5.86 -16.35 8.57
N SER A 175 -4.98 -15.78 7.77
CA SER A 175 -5.35 -14.88 6.67
C SER A 175 -4.92 -15.32 5.28
N VAL A 176 -3.96 -16.25 5.15
CA VAL A 176 -3.51 -16.76 3.85
C VAL A 176 -4.66 -17.41 3.09
N MET A 177 -4.86 -16.98 1.83
CA MET A 177 -5.88 -17.53 0.93
C MET A 177 -5.55 -17.24 -0.54
N PRO A 178 -6.12 -18.00 -1.51
CA PRO A 178 -5.77 -17.90 -2.93
C PRO A 178 -6.13 -16.58 -3.61
N SER A 179 -7.02 -15.78 -3.03
CA SER A 179 -7.45 -14.48 -3.56
C SER A 179 -6.47 -13.34 -3.26
N LEU A 180 -5.34 -13.62 -2.59
CA LEU A 180 -4.28 -12.66 -2.33
C LEU A 180 -3.20 -12.73 -3.41
N ASP A 181 -2.55 -11.61 -3.71
CA ASP A 181 -1.44 -11.56 -4.69
C ASP A 181 -0.09 -11.28 -4.01
N MET A 182 -0.11 -10.53 -2.91
CA MET A 182 1.07 -10.12 -2.15
C MET A 182 0.82 -10.25 -0.65
N LEU A 183 1.87 -10.64 0.08
CA LEU A 183 1.90 -10.65 1.54
C LEU A 183 2.92 -9.62 2.03
N GLY A 184 2.39 -8.57 2.68
CA GLY A 184 3.13 -7.47 3.27
C GLY A 184 3.44 -7.74 4.73
N VAL A 185 4.72 -7.72 5.11
CA VAL A 185 5.12 -7.75 6.52
C VAL A 185 5.48 -6.34 6.97
N ASN A 186 4.69 -5.80 7.90
CA ASN A 186 4.93 -4.49 8.46
C ASN A 186 5.83 -4.59 9.69
N ASN A 187 7.06 -4.10 9.53
CA ASN A 187 8.09 -4.13 10.57
C ASN A 187 7.80 -3.17 11.73
N ARG A 188 6.77 -2.31 11.60
CA ARG A 188 6.36 -1.40 12.67
C ARG A 188 5.29 -2.05 13.54
N ASN A 189 5.58 -2.18 14.82
CA ASN A 189 4.56 -2.57 15.80
C ASN A 189 3.55 -1.43 15.97
N LEU A 190 2.27 -1.66 15.69
CA LEU A 190 1.23 -0.62 15.79
C LEU A 190 0.85 -0.22 17.22
N LYS A 191 1.30 -0.99 18.23
CA LYS A 191 1.09 -0.69 19.66
C LYS A 191 2.24 0.13 20.26
N THR A 192 3.50 -0.20 19.91
CA THR A 192 4.71 0.46 20.46
C THR A 192 5.38 1.44 19.50
N PHE A 193 5.05 1.40 18.21
CA PHE A 193 5.71 2.09 17.09
C PHE A 193 7.18 1.72 16.86
N GLU A 194 7.71 0.75 17.60
CA GLU A 194 9.05 0.19 17.37
C GLU A 194 9.10 -0.47 16.00
N VAL A 195 10.28 -0.39 15.37
CA VAL A 195 10.50 -0.90 14.02
C VAL A 195 11.64 -1.90 14.05
N SER A 196 11.41 -3.12 13.57
CA SER A 196 12.43 -4.17 13.51
C SER A 196 12.28 -5.01 12.25
N LEU A 197 13.34 -5.08 11.43
CA LEU A 197 13.40 -5.93 10.24
C LEU A 197 13.40 -7.43 10.58
N GLU A 198 13.61 -7.79 11.86
CA GLU A 198 13.51 -9.18 12.32
C GLU A 198 12.09 -9.72 12.17
N THR A 199 11.06 -8.87 12.17
CA THR A 199 9.68 -9.28 11.87
C THR A 199 9.57 -9.85 10.46
N SER A 200 10.08 -9.13 9.45
CA SER A 200 10.17 -9.66 8.09
C SER A 200 10.98 -10.95 8.00
N LYS A 201 12.17 -10.99 8.61
CA LYS A 201 13.02 -12.20 8.55
C LYS A 201 12.33 -13.42 9.17
N SER A 202 11.74 -13.27 10.34
CA SER A 202 11.08 -14.37 11.06
C SER A 202 9.85 -14.90 10.34
N LEU A 203 9.02 -14.03 9.75
CA LEU A 203 7.82 -14.46 9.03
C LEU A 203 8.09 -14.98 7.62
N SER A 204 9.24 -14.68 7.04
CA SER A 204 9.54 -15.04 5.65
C SER A 204 9.45 -16.54 5.34
N ALA A 205 9.80 -17.40 6.30
CA ALA A 205 9.78 -18.85 6.15
C ALA A 205 8.35 -19.43 6.16
N GLU A 206 7.41 -18.70 6.76
CA GLU A 206 6.01 -19.10 6.92
C GLU A 206 5.13 -18.60 5.77
N ILE A 207 5.64 -17.66 4.96
CA ILE A 207 4.94 -17.13 3.79
C ILE A 207 5.10 -18.10 2.60
N PRO A 208 4.01 -18.63 2.03
CA PRO A 208 4.09 -19.51 0.87
C PRO A 208 4.73 -18.82 -0.34
N ASP A 209 5.48 -19.59 -1.13
CA ASP A 209 6.25 -19.07 -2.26
C ASP A 209 5.38 -18.62 -3.45
N ASP A 210 4.09 -18.97 -3.45
CA ASP A 210 3.10 -18.53 -4.43
C ASP A 210 2.81 -17.02 -4.32
N PHE A 211 3.12 -16.38 -3.18
CA PHE A 211 2.87 -14.96 -2.95
C PHE A 211 4.13 -14.11 -3.08
N VAL A 212 3.99 -12.91 -3.64
CA VAL A 212 5.07 -11.93 -3.62
C VAL A 212 5.21 -11.37 -2.21
N LYS A 213 6.37 -11.61 -1.58
CA LYS A 213 6.73 -11.08 -0.26
C LYS A 213 7.10 -9.61 -0.36
N VAL A 214 6.37 -8.76 0.37
CA VAL A 214 6.61 -7.32 0.47
C VAL A 214 7.00 -6.97 1.91
N SER A 215 8.09 -6.23 2.10
CA SER A 215 8.47 -5.71 3.41
C SER A 215 8.07 -4.25 3.51
N GLU A 216 7.51 -3.86 4.64
CA GLU A 216 6.97 -2.52 4.89
C GLU A 216 7.52 -1.95 6.20
N SER A 217 7.66 -0.61 6.26
CA SER A 217 8.25 0.12 7.39
C SER A 217 9.73 -0.21 7.67
N GLY A 218 10.49 0.77 8.12
CA GLY A 218 11.90 0.57 8.54
C GLY A 218 12.91 0.37 7.42
N ILE A 219 12.47 0.41 6.16
CA ILE A 219 13.34 0.32 5.00
C ILE A 219 13.73 1.75 4.60
N SER A 220 14.89 2.18 5.08
CA SER A 220 15.44 3.52 4.77
C SER A 220 16.81 3.48 4.11
N SER A 221 17.36 2.29 3.88
CA SER A 221 18.70 2.13 3.31
C SER A 221 18.77 0.92 2.37
N ILE A 222 19.81 0.90 1.55
CA ILE A 222 20.07 -0.17 0.58
C ILE A 222 20.45 -1.45 1.33
N GLU A 223 21.21 -1.33 2.42
CA GLU A 223 21.61 -2.45 3.27
C GLU A 223 20.38 -3.17 3.85
N ALA A 224 19.33 -2.44 4.20
CA ALA A 224 18.08 -3.03 4.66
C ALA A 224 17.42 -3.91 3.59
N ILE A 225 17.45 -3.49 2.33
CA ILE A 225 16.93 -4.25 1.20
C ILE A 225 17.79 -5.49 0.94
N ILE A 226 19.10 -5.31 0.83
CA ILE A 226 20.06 -6.41 0.61
C ILE A 226 19.94 -7.45 1.74
N ALA A 227 19.73 -7.03 2.98
CA ALA A 227 19.56 -7.95 4.11
C ALA A 227 18.26 -8.78 4.06
N LEU A 228 17.25 -8.33 3.31
CA LEU A 228 15.94 -9.00 3.20
C LEU A 228 15.79 -9.83 1.92
N GLN A 229 16.56 -9.53 0.87
CA GLN A 229 16.54 -10.30 -0.38
C GLN A 229 16.79 -11.81 -0.18
N PRO A 230 17.75 -12.26 0.67
CA PRO A 230 17.95 -13.69 0.95
C PRO A 230 16.73 -14.39 1.56
N TYR A 231 15.80 -13.64 2.14
CA TYR A 231 14.55 -14.14 2.73
C TYR A 231 13.39 -14.16 1.71
N GLY A 232 13.68 -13.94 0.42
CA GLY A 232 12.70 -14.01 -0.67
C GLY A 232 11.83 -12.76 -0.82
N TYR A 233 12.15 -11.66 -0.12
CA TYR A 233 11.47 -10.39 -0.31
C TYR A 233 11.79 -9.80 -1.69
N LYS A 234 10.73 -9.52 -2.45
CA LYS A 234 10.80 -8.89 -3.78
C LYS A 234 10.17 -7.51 -3.82
N GLY A 235 9.39 -7.14 -2.79
CA GLY A 235 8.77 -5.83 -2.65
C GLY A 235 9.25 -5.08 -1.43
N PHE A 236 9.48 -3.78 -1.57
CA PHE A 236 9.92 -2.90 -0.50
C PHE A 236 9.12 -1.60 -0.55
N LEU A 237 8.22 -1.41 0.42
CA LEU A 237 7.42 -0.19 0.50
C LEU A 237 8.16 0.89 1.27
N ILE A 238 8.53 1.97 0.56
CA ILE A 238 9.40 3.05 1.06
C ILE A 238 8.70 4.39 0.84
N GLY A 239 8.35 5.07 1.93
CA GLY A 239 7.72 6.40 1.86
C GLY A 239 8.60 7.52 2.37
N GLU A 240 8.85 7.51 3.67
CA GLU A 240 9.50 8.62 4.36
C GLU A 240 10.88 8.96 3.80
N ASN A 241 11.65 7.95 3.36
CA ASN A 241 12.99 8.17 2.86
C ASN A 241 13.03 9.10 1.64
N PHE A 242 12.03 9.00 0.76
CA PHE A 242 11.92 9.83 -0.43
C PHE A 242 11.12 11.11 -0.14
N MET A 243 9.99 11.00 0.56
CA MET A 243 9.11 12.16 0.80
C MET A 243 9.73 13.26 1.67
N LYS A 244 10.78 12.96 2.46
CA LYS A 244 11.51 13.97 3.26
C LYS A 244 12.45 14.86 2.43
N THR A 245 12.68 14.54 1.16
CA THR A 245 13.54 15.33 0.26
C THR A 245 12.72 16.36 -0.50
N ASP A 246 13.41 17.34 -1.10
CA ASP A 246 12.76 18.35 -1.95
C ASP A 246 12.33 17.78 -3.32
N ASP A 247 12.96 16.69 -3.76
CA ASP A 247 12.62 15.95 -4.98
C ASP A 247 12.62 14.43 -4.69
N PRO A 248 11.44 13.85 -4.39
CA PRO A 248 11.32 12.42 -4.13
C PRO A 248 11.66 11.55 -5.35
N GLY A 249 11.41 12.03 -6.56
CA GLY A 249 11.68 11.31 -7.81
C GLY A 249 13.19 11.17 -8.05
N ALA A 250 13.94 12.26 -7.90
CA ALA A 250 15.39 12.24 -7.96
C ALA A 250 15.98 11.37 -6.84
N SER A 251 15.45 11.45 -5.62
CA SER A 251 15.87 10.61 -4.51
C SER A 251 15.66 9.12 -4.76
N ALA A 252 14.50 8.74 -5.31
CA ALA A 252 14.21 7.36 -5.69
C ALA A 252 15.12 6.88 -6.83
N THR A 253 15.41 7.73 -7.82
CA THR A 253 16.30 7.41 -8.94
C THR A 253 17.70 7.06 -8.46
N GLU A 254 18.29 7.91 -7.60
CA GLU A 254 19.62 7.66 -7.05
C GLU A 254 19.64 6.41 -6.17
N PHE A 255 18.59 6.21 -5.37
CA PHE A 255 18.46 5.02 -4.53
C PHE A 255 18.41 3.72 -5.36
N ILE A 256 17.63 3.69 -6.44
CA ILE A 256 17.55 2.52 -7.34
C ILE A 256 18.89 2.30 -8.05
N LYS A 257 19.53 3.37 -8.51
CA LYS A 257 20.81 3.30 -9.20
C LYS A 257 21.91 2.73 -8.30
N GLN A 258 21.92 3.05 -7.01
CA GLN A 258 22.87 2.51 -6.05
C GLN A 258 22.54 1.05 -5.67
N LEU A 259 21.25 0.70 -5.57
CA LEU A 259 20.81 -0.68 -5.26
C LEU A 259 21.10 -1.68 -6.39
N THR A 260 21.13 -1.21 -7.64
CA THR A 260 21.25 -2.07 -8.84
C THR A 260 22.66 -2.11 -9.44
N GLN A 261 23.63 -1.42 -8.82
CA GLN A 261 25.05 -1.53 -9.12
C GLN A 261 25.67 -2.73 -8.40
#